data_AF-A0A4R5P4P2-F1
#
_entry.id   AF-A0A4R5P4P2-F1
#
_cell.length_a   1.000
_cell.length_b   1.000
_cell.length_c   1.000
_cell.angle_alpha   90.00
_cell.angle_beta   90.00
_cell.angle_gamma   90.00
#
_symmetry.space_group_name_H-M   'P 1'
#
loop_
_entity.id
_entity.type
_entity.pdbx_description
1 polymer ?
#
loop_
_entity_poly.entity_id
_entity_poly.type
_entity_poly.pdbx_seq_one_letter_code
_entity_poly.pdbx_strand_id
1 'polypeptide(L)' 'MNITELKPGTRVAHEDRSEPGSVEATGKAWTPNDLTGTAPDKGMVRVRWDDNLHLYWEYINELFPAD' A
#
# COMPACT_ATOMS: atom_id res chain seq x y z
N MET A 1 13.14 11.59 -7.17
CA MET A 1 11.76 12.07 -7.37
C MET A 1 11.02 11.82 -6.08
N ASN A 2 10.50 12.86 -5.41
CA ASN A 2 9.60 12.64 -4.28
C ASN A 2 8.23 12.30 -4.86
N ILE A 3 7.96 11.01 -5.05
CA ILE A 3 6.62 10.56 -5.41
C ILE A 3 5.75 10.84 -4.18
N THR A 4 4.94 11.90 -4.24
CA THR A 4 4.03 12.27 -3.15
C THR A 4 2.67 11.58 -3.29
N GLU A 5 2.44 10.86 -4.38
CA GLU A 5 1.18 10.20 -4.67
C GLU A 5 1.39 9.01 -5.62
N LEU A 6 0.84 7.85 -5.26
CA LEU A 6 0.76 6.66 -6.11
C LEU A 6 -0.68 6.47 -6.57
N LYS A 7 -0.87 6.14 -7.85
CA LYS A 7 -2.22 5.98 -8.41
C LYS A 7 -2.75 4.56 -8.14
N PRO A 8 -4.07 4.37 -8.02
CA PRO A 8 -4.65 3.03 -8.02
C PRO A 8 -4.20 2.21 -9.24
N GLY A 9 -3.86 0.95 -9.03
CA GLY A 9 -3.28 0.05 -10.02
C GLY A 9 -1.76 0.18 -10.19
N THR A 10 -1.10 1.14 -9.55
CA THR A 10 0.38 1.19 -9.54
C THR A 10 0.94 -0.05 -8.84
N ARG A 11 1.87 -0.72 -9.51
CA ARG A 11 2.63 -1.86 -8.99
C ARG A 11 3.79 -1.39 -8.13
N VAL A 12 3.93 -1.99 -6.96
CA VAL A 12 4.90 -1.59 -5.94
C VAL A 12 5.57 -2.79 -5.29
N ALA A 13 6.76 -2.60 -4.78
CA ALA A 13 7.50 -3.51 -3.91
C ALA A 13 7.84 -2.81 -2.59
N HIS A 14 8.13 -3.59 -1.55
CA HIS A 14 8.57 -3.12 -0.23
C HIS A 14 9.70 -4.02 0.27
N GLU A 15 10.66 -3.48 1.01
CA GLU A 15 11.87 -4.23 1.42
C GLU A 15 11.55 -5.45 2.29
N ASP A 16 10.53 -5.35 3.14
CA ASP A 16 10.08 -6.44 4.02
C ASP A 16 9.10 -7.44 3.36
N ARG A 17 8.84 -7.30 2.06
CA ARG A 17 7.89 -8.16 1.32
C ARG A 17 8.59 -8.94 0.23
N SER A 18 8.33 -10.25 0.16
CA SER A 18 8.88 -11.12 -0.88
C SER A 18 8.17 -10.97 -2.22
N GLU A 19 6.86 -10.68 -2.19
CA GLU A 19 6.03 -10.50 -3.38
C GLU A 19 5.64 -9.03 -3.57
N PRO A 20 5.55 -8.54 -4.82
CA PRO A 20 5.03 -7.21 -5.12
C PRO A 20 3.53 -7.09 -4.81
N GLY A 21 3.00 -5.88 -4.96
CA GLY A 21 1.61 -5.57 -4.71
C GLY A 21 1.08 -4.46 -5.61
N SER A 22 -0.22 -4.19 -5.49
CA SER A 22 -0.91 -3.12 -6.20
C SER A 22 -1.53 -2.11 -5.25
N VAL A 23 -1.43 -0.82 -5.60
CA VAL A 23 -2.14 0.25 -4.89
C VAL A 23 -3.63 0.17 -5.20
N GLU A 24 -4.47 0.23 -4.17
CA GLU A 24 -5.92 0.07 -4.29
C GLU A 24 -6.68 1.37 -3.94
N ALA A 25 -7.67 1.69 -4.77
CA ALA A 25 -8.47 2.93 -4.61
C ALA A 25 -9.40 2.90 -3.39
N THR A 26 -9.95 1.73 -3.08
CA THR A 26 -11.04 1.55 -2.11
C THR A 26 -10.79 0.34 -1.21
N GLY A 27 -11.69 0.11 -0.26
CA GLY A 27 -11.58 -0.97 0.72
C GLY A 27 -11.03 -0.50 2.07
N LYS A 28 -11.12 -1.39 3.05
CA LYS A 28 -10.52 -1.18 4.37
C LYS A 28 -9.17 -1.85 4.39
N ALA A 29 -8.15 -1.12 4.83
CA ALA A 29 -6.82 -1.65 5.00
C ALA A 29 -6.48 -1.86 6.46
N TRP A 30 -5.64 -2.86 6.69
CA TRP A 30 -5.25 -3.32 8.00
C TRP A 30 -4.29 -2.34 8.65
N THR A 31 -4.62 -2.01 9.89
CA THR A 31 -3.73 -1.46 10.89
C THR A 31 -3.65 -2.47 12.03
N PRO A 32 -2.62 -2.43 12.90
CA PRO A 32 -2.48 -3.36 14.02
C PRO A 32 -3.72 -3.57 14.89
N ASN A 33 -4.59 -2.56 15.00
CA ASN A 33 -5.74 -2.58 15.90
C ASN A 33 -7.11 -2.54 15.19
N ASP A 34 -7.19 -2.14 13.91
CA ASP A 34 -8.46 -1.95 13.20
C ASP A 34 -8.33 -2.02 11.67
N LEU A 35 -9.46 -2.23 10.98
CA LEU A 35 -9.61 -2.11 9.54
C LEU A 35 -10.22 -0.74 9.20
N THR A 36 -9.39 0.19 8.72
CA THR A 36 -9.84 1.56 8.45
C THR A 36 -10.08 1.82 6.97
N GLY A 37 -11.15 2.58 6.67
CA GLY A 37 -11.45 3.05 5.32
C GLY A 37 -10.68 4.31 4.92
N THR A 38 -10.11 5.03 5.90
CA THR A 38 -9.31 6.24 5.72
C THR A 38 -7.89 6.00 6.21
N ALA A 39 -6.91 6.66 5.57
CA ALA A 39 -5.51 6.55 5.96
C ALA A 39 -5.33 7.00 7.42
N PRO A 40 -4.65 6.21 8.26
CA PRO A 40 -4.41 6.57 9.65
C PRO A 40 -3.36 7.68 9.80
N ASP A 41 -2.43 7.80 8.84
CA ASP A 41 -1.46 8.89 8.77
C ASP A 41 -1.30 9.42 7.33
N LYS A 42 -0.74 10.63 7.21
CA LYS A 42 -0.46 11.31 5.95
C LYS A 42 0.60 10.55 5.15
N GLY A 43 0.34 10.37 3.86
CA GLY A 43 1.29 9.73 2.95
C GLY A 43 1.19 8.21 2.94
N MET A 44 0.16 7.63 3.57
CA MET A 44 -0.13 6.20 3.46
C MET A 44 -1.08 5.90 2.31
N VAL A 45 -0.86 4.76 1.65
CA VAL A 45 -1.71 4.20 0.61
C VAL A 45 -2.13 2.79 0.97
N ARG A 46 -3.23 2.31 0.36
CA ARG A 46 -3.66 0.92 0.52
C ARG A 46 -2.94 0.06 -0.50
N VAL A 47 -2.27 -0.98 -0.07
CA VAL A 47 -1.61 -1.95 -0.94
C VAL A 47 -2.20 -3.34 -0.71
N ARG A 48 -2.52 -4.03 -1.79
CA ARG A 48 -2.76 -5.47 -1.79
C ARG A 48 -1.49 -6.16 -2.27
N TRP A 49 -0.86 -6.93 -1.38
CA TRP A 49 0.29 -7.78 -1.72
C TRP A 49 -0.20 -9.03 -2.46
N ASP A 50 0.54 -9.50 -3.46
CA ASP A 50 0.09 -10.61 -4.33
C ASP A 50 -0.05 -11.94 -3.59
N ASP A 51 0.70 -12.11 -2.50
CA ASP A 51 0.64 -13.27 -1.60
C ASP A 51 -0.50 -13.19 -0.58
N ASN A 52 -1.31 -12.11 -0.60
CA ASN A 52 -2.27 -11.81 0.44
C ASN A 52 -3.61 -11.30 -0.09
N LEU A 53 -4.68 -11.62 0.62
CA LEU A 53 -6.03 -11.17 0.28
C LEU A 53 -6.41 -9.86 0.98
N HIS A 54 -5.67 -9.44 2.00
CA HIS A 54 -5.95 -8.23 2.76
C HIS A 54 -5.23 -7.01 2.18
N LEU A 55 -5.84 -5.85 2.40
CA LEU A 55 -5.20 -4.56 2.15
C LEU A 55 -4.38 -4.14 3.38
N TYR A 56 -3.26 -3.50 3.14
CA TYR A 56 -2.37 -2.96 4.16
C TYR A 56 -2.17 -1.46 3.92
N TRP A 57 -2.04 -0.70 4.99
CA TRP A 57 -1.57 0.69 4.89
C TRP A 57 -0.06 0.68 4.85
N GLU A 58 0.52 1.26 3.81
CA GLU A 58 1.96 1.37 3.61
C GLU A 58 2.32 2.83 3.31
N TYR A 59 3.48 3.31 3.79
CA TYR A 59 3.90 4.66 3.46
C TYR A 59 4.45 4.73 2.03
N ILE A 60 4.08 5.76 1.27
CA ILE A 60 4.52 5.93 -0.12
C ILE A 60 6.05 5.97 -0.25
N ASN A 61 6.76 6.51 0.75
CA ASN A 61 8.23 6.61 0.73
C ASN A 61 8.96 5.30 1.02
N GLU A 62 8.25 4.26 1.47
CA GLU A 62 8.79 2.91 1.68
C GLU A 62 8.55 2.00 0.47
N LEU A 63 7.78 2.47 -0.51
CA LEU A 63 7.41 1.71 -1.70
C LEU A 63 8.34 2.04 -2.88
N PHE A 64 8.78 0.97 -3.56
CA PHE A 64 9.56 1.05 -4.79
C PHE A 64 8.69 0.64 -5.98
N PRO A 65 8.95 1.15 -7.20
CA PRO A 65 8.29 0.66 -8.40
C PRO A 65 8.51 -0.84 -8.59
N ALA A 66 7.46 -1.56 -8.96
CA ALA A 66 7.53 -2.95 -9.41
C ALA A 66 6.91 -3.08 -10.80
N ASP A 67 7.30 -4.13 -11.53
CA ASP A 67 6.72 -4.48 -12.83
C ASP A 67 5.37 -5.20 -12.69
#